data_AF-E1X4P7-F1
#
_entry.id   AF-E1X4P7-F1
#
_cell.length_a   1.000
_cell.length_b   1.000
_cell.length_c   1.000
_cell.angle_alpha   90.00
_cell.angle_beta   90.00
_cell.angle_gamma   90.00
#
_symmetry.space_group_name_H-M   'P 1'
#
loop_
_entity.id
_entity.type
_entity.pdbx_description
1 polymer ?
#
loop_
_entity_poly.entity_id
_entity_poly.type
_entity_poly.pdbx_seq_one_letter_code
_entity_poly.pdbx_strand_id
1 'polypeptide(L)'
;MAKDVTKEFEQGMQTLGDIQALGDFSLSPLIERASFHFSEIHRKAEYSFENLESYSKVQEFLEKTIDNLLTSYTLRDEITHQVLLQKKFKDMSLEKWDRLLDIIPSSLQVMRIFKFVGTQNIQISNEGICVRGLIKTDESIIKYRELIYKASRKLLDKKTILTYQIEELEDPRICWLTIHVDMDHDESLSYNVDFSEKLGMKLGFSNLFSKYKVTPEQAAQLPRHLIIEISEDLEISKYYRVPDQYTRDSNKKEMLHFSFLFHPVSIIIPKVGLVERRPTSTNYKDTGSGLGQQEVKNQIGSNFRYIDFFSLINQS
;
A
#
# COMPACT_ATOMS: atom_id res chain seq x y z
N MET A 1 4.39 19.47 -3.37
CA MET A 1 3.18 19.93 -2.67
C MET A 1 3.51 20.56 -1.31
N ALA A 2 3.82 19.83 -0.23
CA ALA A 2 4.16 20.48 1.06
C ALA A 2 5.35 21.46 0.97
N LYS A 3 6.41 21.10 0.23
CA LYS A 3 7.58 21.97 -0.01
C LYS A 3 7.27 23.23 -0.83
N ASP A 4 6.22 23.20 -1.65
CA ASP A 4 5.85 24.35 -2.49
C ASP A 4 5.07 25.38 -1.66
N VAL A 5 4.20 24.91 -0.76
CA VAL A 5 3.42 25.77 0.17
C VAL A 5 4.32 26.49 1.17
N THR A 6 5.34 25.81 1.72
CA THR A 6 6.30 26.46 2.65
C THR A 6 7.12 27.52 1.93
N LYS A 7 7.57 27.25 0.70
CA LYS A 7 8.33 28.21 -0.11
C LYS A 7 7.49 29.43 -0.52
N GLU A 8 6.23 29.23 -0.89
CA GLU A 8 5.29 30.32 -1.21
C GLU A 8 4.94 31.16 0.03
N PHE A 9 4.84 30.53 1.20
CA PHE A 9 4.66 31.25 2.47
C PHE A 9 5.88 32.08 2.85
N GLU A 10 7.09 31.51 2.78
CA GLU A 10 8.34 32.23 3.03
C GLU A 10 8.49 33.43 2.09
N GLN A 11 8.20 33.25 0.80
CA GLN A 11 8.23 34.33 -0.19
C GLN A 11 7.15 35.39 0.05
N GLY A 12 5.94 34.98 0.46
CA GLY A 12 4.86 35.90 0.81
C GLY A 12 5.17 36.73 2.05
N MET A 13 5.72 36.11 3.10
CA MET A 13 6.15 36.80 4.32
C MET A 13 7.33 37.74 4.07
N GLN A 14 8.28 37.34 3.23
CA GLN A 14 9.40 38.19 2.82
C GLN A 14 8.91 39.41 2.04
N THR A 15 7.96 39.23 1.11
CA THR A 15 7.34 40.33 0.35
C THR A 15 6.60 41.31 1.26
N LEU A 16 5.90 40.83 2.30
CA LEU A 16 5.27 41.70 3.30
C LEU A 16 6.31 42.49 4.11
N GLY A 17 7.43 41.86 4.47
CA GLY A 17 8.57 42.52 5.12
C GLY A 17 9.18 43.61 4.25
N ASP A 18 9.35 43.35 2.95
CA ASP A 18 9.87 44.33 1.99
C ASP A 18 8.91 45.52 1.82
N ILE A 19 7.59 45.27 1.76
CA ILE A 19 6.57 46.33 1.72
C ILE A 19 6.59 47.16 3.01
N GLN A 20 6.82 46.54 4.17
CA GLN A 20 6.92 47.27 5.44
C GLN A 20 8.19 48.12 5.52
N ALA A 21 9.29 47.66 4.93
CA ALA A 21 10.54 48.40 4.87
C ALA A 21 10.52 49.57 3.87
N LEU A 22 9.71 49.47 2.81
CA LEU A 22 9.58 50.48 1.75
C LEU A 22 8.40 51.44 1.94
N GLY A 23 7.42 51.08 2.77
CA GLY A 23 6.18 51.82 2.96
C GLY A 23 6.19 52.80 4.15
N ASP A 24 5.21 53.70 4.18
CA ASP A 24 5.00 54.61 5.31
C ASP A 24 4.54 53.86 6.58
N PHE A 25 4.89 54.39 7.76
CA PHE A 25 4.53 53.84 9.08
C PHE A 25 3.02 53.59 9.28
N SER A 26 2.16 54.26 8.50
CA SER A 26 0.70 54.07 8.52
C SER A 26 0.26 52.71 7.94
N LEU A 27 1.12 52.02 7.19
CA LEU A 27 0.86 50.70 6.61
C LEU A 27 1.17 49.55 7.57
N SER A 28 1.95 49.78 8.63
CA SER A 28 2.38 48.71 9.56
C SER A 28 1.21 47.92 10.17
N PRO A 29 0.10 48.52 10.64
CA PRO A 29 -1.02 47.76 11.17
C PRO A 29 -1.74 46.87 10.14
N LEU A 30 -1.72 47.27 8.86
CA LEU A 30 -2.31 46.50 7.77
C LEU A 30 -1.42 45.31 7.40
N ILE A 31 -0.10 45.53 7.39
CA ILE A 31 0.90 44.49 7.12
C ILE A 31 0.93 43.46 8.26
N GLU A 32 0.91 43.89 9.53
CA GLU A 32 0.83 42.98 10.68
C GLU A 32 -0.44 42.10 10.63
N ARG A 33 -1.57 42.69 10.24
CA ARG A 33 -2.82 41.94 10.06
C ARG A 33 -2.75 40.95 8.90
N ALA A 34 -2.13 41.34 7.78
CA ALA A 34 -1.90 40.44 6.66
C ALA A 34 -0.96 39.28 7.06
N SER A 35 0.15 39.56 7.73
CA SER A 35 1.10 38.56 8.26
C SER A 35 0.46 37.59 9.24
N PHE A 36 -0.44 38.07 10.11
CA PHE A 36 -1.24 37.22 10.99
C PHE A 36 -2.15 36.27 10.18
N HIS A 37 -2.85 36.78 9.17
CA HIS A 37 -3.71 35.95 8.33
C HIS A 37 -2.91 34.95 7.48
N PHE A 38 -1.74 35.33 6.95
CA PHE A 38 -0.84 34.41 6.23
C PHE A 38 -0.32 33.31 7.15
N SER A 39 0.10 33.65 8.38
CA SER A 39 0.52 32.67 9.38
C SER A 39 -0.62 31.72 9.78
N GLU A 40 -1.84 32.22 9.93
CA GLU A 40 -3.00 31.36 10.21
C GLU A 40 -3.39 30.48 9.01
N ILE A 41 -3.23 30.96 7.78
CA ILE A 41 -3.45 30.16 6.56
C ILE A 41 -2.38 29.07 6.46
N HIS A 42 -1.10 29.39 6.69
CA HIS A 42 -0.01 28.41 6.70
C HIS A 42 -0.22 27.37 7.79
N ARG A 43 -0.50 27.80 9.03
CA ARG A 43 -0.83 26.90 10.15
C ARG A 43 -2.03 26.03 9.80
N LYS A 44 -3.12 26.60 9.27
CA LYS A 44 -4.29 25.80 8.87
C LYS A 44 -3.97 24.86 7.71
N ALA A 45 -3.11 25.22 6.78
CA ALA A 45 -2.67 24.34 5.69
C ALA A 45 -1.83 23.18 6.23
N GLU A 46 -0.92 23.43 7.17
CA GLU A 46 -0.14 22.41 7.87
C GLU A 46 -1.04 21.46 8.68
N TYR A 47 -2.08 21.98 9.34
CA TYR A 47 -3.04 21.17 10.11
C TYR A 47 -4.17 20.54 9.27
N SER A 48 -4.47 21.03 8.06
CA SER A 48 -5.62 20.58 7.24
C SER A 48 -5.38 19.27 6.50
N PHE A 49 -4.14 18.76 6.45
CA PHE A 49 -3.87 17.47 5.79
C PHE A 49 -4.08 16.26 6.70
N GLU A 50 -4.19 16.45 8.03
CA GLU A 50 -4.21 15.33 8.97
C GLU A 50 -5.61 15.00 9.54
N ASN A 51 -6.59 15.92 9.54
CA ASN A 51 -7.87 15.67 10.20
C ASN A 51 -9.11 16.00 9.35
N LEU A 52 -9.59 14.99 8.63
CA LEU A 52 -10.88 14.99 7.91
C LEU A 52 -12.09 15.19 8.83
N GLU A 53 -11.94 14.89 10.13
CA GLU A 53 -12.99 15.12 11.14
C GLU A 53 -13.42 16.60 11.24
N SER A 54 -12.55 17.53 10.82
CA SER A 54 -12.86 18.97 10.76
C SER A 54 -13.75 19.36 9.57
N TYR A 55 -13.96 18.45 8.60
CA TYR A 55 -14.74 18.65 7.38
C TYR A 55 -15.86 17.61 7.24
N SER A 56 -16.76 17.56 8.21
CA SER A 56 -17.87 16.58 8.28
C SER A 56 -18.68 16.46 6.98
N LYS A 57 -18.95 17.57 6.27
CA LYS A 57 -19.66 17.54 4.98
C LYS A 57 -18.90 16.81 3.86
N VAL A 58 -17.56 16.92 3.85
CA VAL A 58 -16.71 16.23 2.88
C VAL A 58 -16.71 14.73 3.21
N GLN A 59 -16.54 14.39 4.48
CA GLN A 59 -16.64 13.00 4.93
C GLN A 59 -18.00 12.38 4.57
N GLU A 60 -19.12 13.06 4.86
CA GLU A 60 -20.45 12.59 4.48
C GLU A 60 -20.61 12.39 2.96
N PHE A 61 -20.03 13.27 2.14
CA PHE A 61 -20.05 13.13 0.69
C PHE A 61 -19.25 11.92 0.21
N LEU A 62 -18.05 11.70 0.78
CA LEU A 62 -17.20 10.56 0.47
C LEU A 62 -17.87 9.24 0.88
N GLU A 63 -18.44 9.19 2.09
CA GLU A 63 -19.21 8.04 2.58
C GLU A 63 -20.40 7.72 1.67
N LYS A 64 -21.19 8.73 1.27
CA LYS A 64 -22.29 8.56 0.31
C LYS A 64 -21.82 8.06 -1.05
N THR A 65 -20.66 8.52 -1.51
CA THR A 65 -20.08 8.09 -2.79
C THR A 65 -19.71 6.61 -2.74
N ILE A 66 -19.04 6.17 -1.67
CA ILE A 66 -18.74 4.76 -1.44
C ILE A 66 -20.02 3.94 -1.35
N ASP A 67 -21.03 4.43 -0.62
CA ASP A 67 -22.31 3.74 -0.49
C ASP A 67 -22.97 3.53 -1.85
N ASN A 68 -23.01 4.56 -2.70
CA ASN A 68 -23.57 4.44 -4.04
C ASN A 68 -22.82 3.40 -4.88
N LEU A 69 -21.48 3.33 -4.78
CA LEU A 69 -20.66 2.33 -5.49
C LEU A 69 -20.95 0.91 -5.01
N LEU A 70 -21.06 0.72 -3.69
CA LEU A 70 -21.37 -0.57 -3.08
C LEU A 70 -22.81 -1.01 -3.37
N THR A 71 -23.79 -0.12 -3.24
CA THR A 71 -25.18 -0.39 -3.59
C THR A 71 -25.33 -0.74 -5.07
N SER A 72 -24.61 -0.05 -5.95
CA SER A 72 -24.58 -0.39 -7.38
C SER A 72 -23.94 -1.75 -7.66
N TYR A 73 -23.04 -2.22 -6.79
CA TYR A 73 -22.50 -3.58 -6.84
C TYR A 73 -23.50 -4.61 -6.33
N THR A 74 -24.15 -4.37 -5.18
CA THR A 74 -25.07 -5.33 -4.57
C THR A 74 -26.36 -5.52 -5.38
N LEU A 75 -26.90 -4.45 -5.97
CA LEU A 75 -28.15 -4.51 -6.76
C LEU A 75 -28.01 -5.25 -8.10
N ARG A 76 -26.79 -5.56 -8.54
CA ARG A 76 -26.53 -6.25 -9.80
C ARG A 76 -26.40 -7.77 -9.65
N ASP A 77 -26.37 -8.30 -8.43
CA ASP A 77 -26.20 -9.73 -8.19
C ASP A 77 -27.57 -10.42 -8.04
N GLU A 78 -28.00 -11.17 -9.06
CA GLU A 78 -29.32 -11.80 -9.14
C GLU A 78 -29.47 -13.04 -8.22
N ILE A 79 -28.38 -13.51 -7.60
CA ILE A 79 -28.34 -14.82 -6.93
C ILE A 79 -28.83 -14.75 -5.45
N THR A 80 -29.15 -13.55 -4.95
CA THR A 80 -29.59 -13.28 -3.56
C THR A 80 -28.48 -13.54 -2.54
N HIS A 81 -27.66 -12.51 -2.30
CA HIS A 81 -26.69 -12.48 -1.21
C HIS A 81 -27.05 -11.38 -0.22
N GLN A 82 -27.24 -11.74 1.04
CA GLN A 82 -27.23 -10.74 2.09
C GLN A 82 -25.82 -10.14 2.15
N VAL A 83 -25.69 -8.84 1.87
CA VAL A 83 -24.42 -8.14 1.98
C VAL A 83 -24.37 -7.40 3.31
N LEU A 84 -23.47 -7.83 4.18
CA LEU A 84 -23.19 -7.17 5.45
C LEU A 84 -22.02 -6.20 5.26
N LEU A 85 -22.34 -4.91 5.27
CA LEU A 85 -21.35 -3.85 5.11
C LEU A 85 -20.94 -3.29 6.48
N GLN A 86 -19.65 -3.38 6.79
CA GLN A 86 -19.02 -2.78 7.97
C GLN A 86 -18.07 -1.67 7.55
N LYS A 87 -18.35 -0.44 7.99
CA LYS A 87 -17.53 0.73 7.69
C LYS A 87 -16.77 1.16 8.95
N LYS A 88 -15.45 1.21 8.87
CA LYS A 88 -14.53 1.58 9.96
C LYS A 88 -13.62 2.71 9.48
N PHE A 89 -14.19 3.88 9.23
CA PHE A 89 -13.47 5.05 8.70
C PHE A 89 -12.76 5.90 9.76
N LYS A 90 -12.79 5.46 11.03
CA LYS A 90 -12.17 6.19 12.13
C LYS A 90 -10.68 6.41 11.83
N ASP A 91 -10.21 7.64 12.02
CA ASP A 91 -8.81 8.05 11.84
C ASP A 91 -8.26 7.85 10.40
N MET A 92 -9.12 7.80 9.39
CA MET A 92 -8.71 7.67 7.98
C MET A 92 -8.29 9.04 7.40
N SER A 93 -7.04 9.13 6.93
CA SER A 93 -6.49 10.35 6.32
C SER A 93 -7.06 10.61 4.92
N LEU A 94 -6.99 11.86 4.46
CA LEU A 94 -7.45 12.27 3.12
C LEU A 94 -6.77 11.48 2.00
N GLU A 95 -5.46 11.21 2.13
CA GLU A 95 -4.72 10.40 1.16
C GLU A 95 -5.30 8.98 1.05
N LYS A 96 -5.68 8.38 2.18
CA LYS A 96 -6.28 7.05 2.20
C LYS A 96 -7.71 7.04 1.66
N TRP A 97 -8.48 8.11 1.87
CA TRP A 97 -9.78 8.29 1.21
C TRP A 97 -9.67 8.39 -0.30
N ASP A 98 -8.74 9.19 -0.82
CA ASP A 98 -8.47 9.32 -2.25
C ASP A 98 -8.05 7.97 -2.85
N ARG A 99 -7.10 7.29 -2.20
CA ARG A 99 -6.67 5.95 -2.60
C ARG A 99 -7.83 4.94 -2.56
N LEU A 100 -8.70 4.99 -1.55
CA LEU A 100 -9.87 4.12 -1.43
C LEU A 100 -10.83 4.31 -2.60
N LEU A 101 -11.17 5.55 -2.95
CA LEU A 101 -12.05 5.86 -4.09
C LEU A 101 -11.47 5.34 -5.42
N ASP A 102 -10.16 5.44 -5.58
CA ASP A 102 -9.45 4.96 -6.77
C ASP A 102 -9.48 3.43 -6.90
N ILE A 103 -9.32 2.70 -5.79
CA ILE A 103 -9.21 1.23 -5.82
C ILE A 103 -10.56 0.52 -5.76
N ILE A 104 -11.59 1.10 -5.13
CA ILE A 104 -12.92 0.46 -4.95
C ILE A 104 -13.46 -0.14 -6.25
N PRO A 105 -13.48 0.57 -7.40
CA PRO A 105 -14.05 0.02 -8.63
C PRO A 105 -13.33 -1.26 -9.10
N SER A 106 -11.99 -1.28 -9.02
CA SER A 106 -11.19 -2.44 -9.41
C SER A 106 -11.37 -3.60 -8.43
N SER A 107 -11.43 -3.30 -7.13
CA SER A 107 -11.70 -4.27 -6.06
C SER A 107 -13.07 -4.93 -6.23
N LEU A 108 -14.11 -4.13 -6.46
CA LEU A 108 -15.47 -4.63 -6.72
C LEU A 108 -15.53 -5.47 -8.00
N GLN A 109 -14.79 -5.11 -9.05
CA GLN A 109 -14.70 -5.91 -10.27
C GLN A 109 -14.12 -7.30 -9.99
N VAL A 110 -13.09 -7.39 -9.14
CA VAL A 110 -12.53 -8.69 -8.70
C VAL A 110 -13.56 -9.47 -7.90
N MET A 111 -14.25 -8.83 -6.95
CA MET A 111 -15.25 -9.50 -6.11
C MET A 111 -16.39 -10.11 -6.94
N ARG A 112 -16.82 -9.45 -8.03
CA ARG A 112 -17.87 -9.94 -8.93
C ARG A 112 -17.53 -11.25 -9.63
N ILE A 113 -16.26 -11.61 -9.71
CA ILE A 113 -15.82 -12.85 -10.33
C ILE A 113 -16.30 -14.06 -9.51
N PHE A 114 -16.35 -13.87 -8.19
CA PHE A 114 -16.67 -14.93 -7.26
C PHE A 114 -18.17 -14.93 -7.02
N LYS A 115 -18.83 -16.05 -7.30
CA LYS A 115 -20.21 -16.24 -6.89
C LYS A 115 -20.21 -16.62 -5.42
N PHE A 116 -20.34 -15.60 -4.58
CA PHE A 116 -20.59 -15.82 -3.16
C PHE A 116 -21.89 -16.61 -2.97
N VAL A 117 -22.05 -17.26 -1.81
CA VAL A 117 -23.23 -18.05 -1.42
C VAL A 117 -23.71 -17.57 -0.05
N GLY A 118 -25.00 -17.24 0.09
CA GLY A 118 -25.60 -16.79 1.34
C GLY A 118 -25.21 -15.36 1.77
N THR A 119 -24.20 -15.21 2.63
CA THR A 119 -23.81 -13.90 3.18
C THR A 119 -22.41 -13.48 2.73
N GLN A 120 -22.31 -12.25 2.23
CA GLN A 120 -21.04 -11.60 1.90
C GLN A 120 -20.77 -10.49 2.92
N ASN A 121 -19.66 -10.61 3.66
CA ASN A 121 -19.22 -9.59 4.60
C ASN A 121 -18.20 -8.70 3.91
N ILE A 122 -18.49 -7.41 3.78
CA ILE A 122 -17.59 -6.40 3.24
C ILE A 122 -17.20 -5.46 4.39
N GLN A 123 -15.92 -5.43 4.74
CA GLN A 123 -15.36 -4.47 5.67
C GLN A 123 -14.49 -3.46 4.92
N ILE A 124 -14.73 -2.17 5.16
CA ILE A 124 -13.89 -1.08 4.66
C ILE A 124 -13.30 -0.35 5.86
N SER A 125 -11.97 -0.24 5.89
CA SER A 125 -11.22 0.39 6.98
C SER A 125 -10.03 1.19 6.46
N ASN A 126 -9.31 1.83 7.39
CA ASN A 126 -8.06 2.52 7.13
C ASN A 126 -6.97 1.62 6.49
N GLU A 127 -7.07 0.31 6.71
CA GLU A 127 -6.13 -0.69 6.18
C GLU A 127 -6.50 -1.15 4.77
N GLY A 128 -7.76 -0.90 4.36
CA GLY A 128 -8.27 -1.15 3.03
C GLY A 128 -9.60 -1.88 3.00
N ILE A 129 -9.76 -2.82 2.07
CA ILE A 129 -11.02 -3.54 1.85
C ILE A 129 -10.81 -5.02 2.14
N CYS A 130 -11.64 -5.58 3.01
CA CYS A 130 -11.67 -7.00 3.31
C CYS A 130 -13.05 -7.56 2.97
N VAL A 131 -13.09 -8.63 2.18
CA VAL A 131 -14.33 -9.29 1.80
C VAL A 131 -14.25 -10.76 2.16
N ARG A 132 -15.21 -11.24 2.96
CA ARG A 132 -15.31 -12.65 3.35
C ARG A 132 -16.69 -13.21 3.01
N GLY A 133 -16.72 -14.35 2.36
CA GLY A 133 -17.97 -15.03 2.01
C GLY A 133 -17.72 -16.49 1.63
N LEU A 134 -18.80 -17.29 1.62
CA LEU A 134 -18.75 -18.65 1.11
C LEU A 134 -18.75 -18.61 -0.42
N ILE A 135 -17.96 -19.45 -1.07
CA ILE A 135 -18.00 -19.66 -2.52
C ILE A 135 -18.09 -21.16 -2.81
N LYS A 136 -18.53 -21.52 -4.02
CA LYS A 136 -18.45 -22.91 -4.49
C LYS A 136 -17.06 -23.19 -5.07
N THR A 137 -16.50 -24.37 -4.78
CA THR A 137 -15.15 -24.76 -5.19
C THR A 137 -15.03 -25.12 -6.68
N ASP A 138 -16.14 -25.37 -7.36
CA ASP A 138 -16.20 -25.72 -8.79
C ASP A 138 -15.95 -24.53 -9.75
N GLU A 139 -15.97 -23.30 -9.22
CA GLU A 139 -15.59 -22.10 -9.97
C GLU A 139 -14.08 -21.91 -9.96
N SER A 140 -13.37 -22.47 -10.95
CA SER A 140 -11.92 -22.30 -11.01
C SER A 140 -11.54 -20.84 -11.28
N ILE A 141 -10.86 -20.23 -10.31
CA ILE A 141 -10.21 -18.90 -10.38
C ILE A 141 -9.40 -18.74 -11.68
N ILE A 142 -8.87 -19.86 -12.18
CA ILE A 142 -8.13 -19.98 -13.44
C ILE A 142 -8.88 -19.35 -14.62
N LYS A 143 -10.21 -19.50 -14.71
CA LYS A 143 -11.01 -18.93 -15.81
C LYS A 143 -10.94 -17.41 -15.88
N TYR A 144 -10.67 -16.76 -14.75
CA TYR A 144 -10.67 -15.30 -14.63
C TYR A 144 -9.28 -14.72 -14.42
N ARG A 145 -8.24 -15.52 -14.64
CA ARG A 145 -6.85 -15.15 -14.38
C ARG A 145 -6.44 -13.85 -15.07
N GLU A 146 -6.80 -13.66 -16.33
CA GLU A 146 -6.49 -12.44 -17.08
C GLU A 146 -7.17 -11.20 -16.49
N LEU A 147 -8.44 -11.33 -16.09
CA LEU A 147 -9.20 -10.24 -15.47
C LEU A 147 -8.61 -9.87 -14.11
N ILE A 148 -8.33 -10.87 -13.28
CA ILE A 148 -7.69 -10.71 -11.97
C ILE A 148 -6.32 -10.06 -12.13
N TYR A 149 -5.53 -10.49 -13.12
CA TYR A 149 -4.21 -9.95 -13.38
C TYR A 149 -4.28 -8.46 -13.78
N LYS A 150 -5.19 -8.11 -14.70
CA LYS A 150 -5.42 -6.72 -15.10
C LYS A 150 -5.88 -5.83 -13.93
N ALA A 151 -6.77 -6.34 -13.08
CA ALA A 151 -7.20 -5.62 -11.89
C ALA A 151 -6.05 -5.49 -10.87
N SER A 152 -5.26 -6.54 -10.67
CA SER A 152 -4.09 -6.53 -9.77
C SER A 152 -3.07 -5.48 -10.20
N ARG A 153 -2.75 -5.38 -11.50
CA ARG A 153 -1.84 -4.34 -12.02
C ARG A 153 -2.34 -2.92 -11.71
N LYS A 154 -3.63 -2.65 -11.90
CA LYS A 154 -4.23 -1.35 -11.54
C LYS A 154 -4.12 -1.04 -10.04
N LEU A 155 -4.25 -2.05 -9.18
CA LEU A 155 -4.10 -1.89 -7.73
C LEU A 155 -2.62 -1.63 -7.36
N LEU A 156 -1.69 -2.33 -8.01
CA LEU A 156 -0.25 -2.12 -7.81
C LEU A 156 0.21 -0.73 -8.25
N ASP A 157 -0.35 -0.17 -9.33
CA ASP A 157 -0.12 1.23 -9.74
C ASP A 157 -0.49 2.24 -8.64
N LYS A 158 -1.45 1.86 -7.79
CA LYS A 158 -1.92 2.62 -6.63
C LYS A 158 -1.27 2.14 -5.33
N LYS A 159 -0.13 1.44 -5.41
CA LYS A 159 0.65 0.91 -4.28
C LYS A 159 -0.18 0.07 -3.31
N THR A 160 -1.13 -0.67 -3.85
CA THR A 160 -2.11 -1.48 -3.11
C THR A 160 -1.91 -2.96 -3.48
N ILE A 161 -2.00 -3.86 -2.51
CA ILE A 161 -1.77 -5.30 -2.70
C ILE A 161 -3.11 -6.04 -2.60
N LEU A 162 -3.41 -6.88 -3.60
CA LEU A 162 -4.56 -7.79 -3.60
C LEU A 162 -4.11 -9.21 -3.22
N THR A 163 -4.52 -9.70 -2.06
CA THR A 163 -4.29 -11.08 -1.62
C THR A 163 -5.58 -11.81 -1.31
N TYR A 164 -5.50 -13.13 -1.18
CA TYR A 164 -6.63 -13.96 -0.78
C TYR A 164 -6.22 -15.08 0.18
N GLN A 165 -7.21 -15.61 0.87
CA GLN A 165 -7.12 -16.79 1.70
C GLN A 165 -8.34 -17.67 1.45
N ILE A 166 -8.10 -18.97 1.31
CA ILE A 166 -9.15 -20.00 1.25
C ILE A 166 -9.08 -20.82 2.53
N GLU A 167 -10.22 -20.97 3.19
CA GLU A 167 -10.41 -21.86 4.33
C GLU A 167 -11.37 -22.97 3.89
N GLU A 168 -10.84 -24.19 3.81
CA GLU A 168 -11.59 -25.39 3.44
C GLU A 168 -12.58 -25.77 4.55
N LEU A 169 -13.77 -26.21 4.15
CA LEU A 169 -14.83 -26.66 5.05
C LEU A 169 -14.97 -28.18 4.98
N GLU A 170 -15.76 -28.75 5.92
CA GLU A 170 -16.09 -30.18 5.92
C GLU A 170 -16.77 -30.63 4.62
N ASP A 171 -17.61 -29.78 4.02
CA ASP A 171 -18.16 -30.01 2.68
C ASP A 171 -17.17 -29.48 1.62
N PRO A 172 -16.51 -30.36 0.84
CA PRO A 172 -15.49 -29.95 -0.12
C PRO A 172 -16.03 -29.15 -1.31
N ARG A 173 -17.36 -29.03 -1.44
CA ARG A 173 -18.02 -28.26 -2.52
C ARG A 173 -18.09 -26.76 -2.21
N ILE A 174 -17.85 -26.37 -0.96
CA ILE A 174 -17.89 -24.98 -0.51
C ILE A 174 -16.65 -24.64 0.30
N CYS A 175 -16.20 -23.40 0.22
CA CYS A 175 -15.10 -22.90 1.05
C CYS A 175 -15.32 -21.45 1.42
N TRP A 176 -14.66 -21.00 2.49
CA TRP A 176 -14.57 -19.59 2.81
C TRP A 176 -13.50 -18.94 1.96
N LEU A 177 -13.89 -17.92 1.20
CA LEU A 177 -12.95 -17.03 0.53
C LEU A 177 -12.86 -15.72 1.32
N THR A 178 -11.63 -15.32 1.64
CA THR A 178 -11.32 -13.98 2.13
C THR A 178 -10.44 -13.28 1.11
N ILE A 179 -10.86 -12.10 0.64
CA ILE A 179 -10.11 -11.23 -0.27
C ILE A 179 -9.68 -10.00 0.53
N HIS A 180 -8.39 -9.67 0.44
CA HIS A 180 -7.81 -8.49 1.07
C HIS A 180 -7.24 -7.56 0.01
N VAL A 181 -7.61 -6.28 0.10
CA VAL A 181 -7.05 -5.18 -0.68
C VAL A 181 -6.35 -4.27 0.32
N ASP A 182 -5.05 -4.46 0.50
CA ASP A 182 -4.22 -3.76 1.50
C ASP A 182 -3.71 -2.43 0.93
N MET A 183 -4.08 -1.33 1.58
CA MET A 183 -3.70 0.04 1.22
C MET A 183 -2.71 0.68 2.20
N ASP A 184 -2.18 -0.04 3.19
CA ASP A 184 -1.34 0.52 4.26
C ASP A 184 0.08 0.87 3.82
N HIS A 185 0.36 0.90 2.52
CA HIS A 185 1.63 1.41 2.04
C HIS A 185 1.78 2.88 2.43
N ASP A 186 2.88 3.19 3.11
CA ASP A 186 3.25 4.55 3.50
C ASP A 186 4.55 4.93 2.78
N GLU A 187 4.53 6.05 2.07
CA GLU A 187 5.68 6.57 1.33
C GLU A 187 6.82 7.01 2.27
N SER A 188 6.51 7.35 3.52
CA SER A 188 7.46 7.80 4.53
C SER A 188 8.13 6.65 5.28
N LEU A 189 7.64 5.41 5.16
CA LEU A 189 8.15 4.24 5.86
C LEU A 189 8.71 3.20 4.89
N SER A 190 9.83 2.57 5.23
CA SER A 190 10.37 1.43 4.49
C SER A 190 10.68 0.27 5.41
N TYR A 191 10.46 -0.94 4.89
CA TYR A 191 10.95 -2.16 5.51
C TYR A 191 12.41 -2.36 5.07
N ASN A 192 13.34 -2.14 5.99
CA ASN A 192 14.77 -2.06 5.74
C ASN A 192 15.48 -3.34 6.15
N VAL A 193 16.35 -3.83 5.26
CA VAL A 193 17.23 -4.98 5.49
C VAL A 193 18.67 -4.50 5.44
N ASP A 194 19.43 -4.79 6.51
CA ASP A 194 20.77 -4.24 6.68
C ASP A 194 21.85 -5.08 6.00
N PHE A 195 22.35 -4.60 4.86
CA PHE A 195 23.48 -5.18 4.15
C PHE A 195 24.77 -4.36 4.32
N SER A 196 24.88 -3.51 5.34
CA SER A 196 26.01 -2.60 5.52
C SER A 196 27.37 -3.32 5.59
N GLU A 197 27.43 -4.50 6.20
CA GLU A 197 28.66 -5.29 6.30
C GLU A 197 29.18 -5.79 4.93
N LYS A 198 28.29 -6.12 4.00
CA LYS A 198 28.65 -6.69 2.69
C LYS A 198 28.65 -5.65 1.56
N LEU A 199 27.70 -4.72 1.57
CA LEU A 199 27.45 -3.76 0.50
C LEU A 199 27.66 -2.31 0.92
N GLY A 200 27.92 -2.04 2.20
CA GLY A 200 27.98 -0.68 2.72
C GLY A 200 26.63 0.07 2.70
N MET A 201 25.51 -0.63 2.49
CA MET A 201 24.19 -0.01 2.35
C MET A 201 23.06 -0.83 2.97
N LYS A 202 21.97 -0.15 3.35
CA LYS A 202 20.67 -0.75 3.67
C LYS A 202 19.79 -0.82 2.43
N LEU A 203 19.07 -1.92 2.26
CA LEU A 203 18.04 -2.07 1.21
C LEU A 203 16.66 -1.86 1.82
N GLY A 204 15.89 -0.92 1.28
CA GLY A 204 14.52 -0.62 1.71
C GLY A 204 13.48 -1.18 0.74
N PHE A 205 12.40 -1.74 1.28
CA PHE A 205 11.23 -2.22 0.54
C PHE A 205 9.96 -1.51 1.05
N SER A 206 8.82 -1.82 0.43
CA SER A 206 7.50 -1.38 0.91
C SER A 206 7.30 -1.78 2.38
N ASN A 207 6.84 -0.84 3.23
CA ASN A 207 6.54 -1.10 4.65
C ASN A 207 5.55 -2.26 4.86
N LEU A 208 4.68 -2.52 3.87
CA LEU A 208 3.72 -3.62 3.87
C LEU A 208 4.38 -4.99 4.04
N PHE A 209 5.64 -5.17 3.63
CA PHE A 209 6.35 -6.45 3.73
C PHE A 209 6.31 -7.02 5.15
N SER A 210 6.37 -6.15 6.16
CA SER A 210 6.29 -6.53 7.56
C SER A 210 5.04 -7.35 7.93
N LYS A 211 3.90 -7.12 7.26
CA LYS A 211 2.63 -7.83 7.48
C LYS A 211 2.55 -9.20 6.82
N TYR A 212 3.37 -9.43 5.79
CA TYR A 212 3.37 -10.67 5.01
C TYR A 212 4.43 -11.66 5.49
N LYS A 213 5.04 -11.40 6.65
CA LYS A 213 5.98 -12.34 7.29
C LYS A 213 5.25 -13.60 7.72
N VAL A 214 5.82 -14.75 7.37
CA VAL A 214 5.31 -16.07 7.80
C VAL A 214 6.32 -16.77 8.69
N THR A 215 5.81 -17.47 9.70
CA THR A 215 6.67 -18.28 10.57
C THR A 215 7.12 -19.56 9.86
N PRO A 216 8.18 -20.24 10.34
CA PRO A 216 8.63 -21.51 9.78
C PRO A 216 7.53 -22.59 9.78
N GLU A 217 6.67 -22.60 10.80
CA GLU A 217 5.55 -23.54 10.93
C GLU A 217 4.48 -23.27 9.86
N GLN A 218 4.16 -21.99 9.62
CA GLN A 218 3.25 -21.57 8.55
C GLN A 218 3.84 -21.89 7.17
N ALA A 219 5.14 -21.62 6.98
CA ALA A 219 5.84 -21.89 5.73
C ALA A 219 5.82 -23.38 5.37
N ALA A 220 5.97 -24.27 6.36
CA ALA A 220 5.92 -25.72 6.14
C ALA A 220 4.56 -26.22 5.60
N GLN A 221 3.48 -25.48 5.85
CA GLN A 221 2.13 -25.80 5.41
C GLN A 221 1.79 -25.20 4.03
N LEU A 222 2.63 -24.33 3.48
CA LEU A 222 2.36 -23.69 2.20
C LEU A 222 2.40 -24.70 1.04
N PRO A 223 1.46 -24.57 0.08
CA PRO A 223 1.46 -25.43 -1.11
C PRO A 223 2.68 -25.14 -1.99
N ARG A 224 2.86 -25.90 -3.07
CA ARG A 224 3.89 -25.59 -4.08
C ARG A 224 3.59 -24.25 -4.75
N HIS A 225 4.56 -23.36 -4.76
CA HIS A 225 4.46 -22.01 -5.33
C HIS A 225 5.86 -21.46 -5.65
N LEU A 226 5.93 -20.35 -6.38
CA LEU A 226 7.20 -19.71 -6.70
C LEU A 226 7.81 -19.09 -5.43
N ILE A 227 9.05 -19.46 -5.14
CA ILE A 227 9.84 -18.91 -4.05
C ILE A 227 11.11 -18.32 -4.63
N ILE A 228 11.38 -17.07 -4.28
CA ILE A 228 12.58 -16.35 -4.67
C ILE A 228 13.44 -16.22 -3.40
N GLU A 229 14.56 -16.90 -3.36
CA GLU A 229 15.54 -16.75 -2.28
C GLU A 229 16.62 -15.76 -2.71
N ILE A 230 16.86 -14.77 -1.86
CA ILE A 230 17.98 -13.85 -1.97
C ILE A 230 19.03 -14.36 -0.97
N SER A 231 20.19 -14.77 -1.48
CA SER A 231 21.30 -15.21 -0.62
C SER A 231 21.94 -14.00 0.08
N GLU A 232 22.77 -14.25 1.09
CA GLU A 232 23.53 -13.17 1.72
C GLU A 232 24.48 -12.46 0.73
N ASP A 233 24.87 -13.11 -0.36
CA ASP A 233 25.72 -12.55 -1.43
C ASP A 233 24.89 -11.89 -2.53
N LEU A 234 23.59 -11.67 -2.29
CA LEU A 234 22.59 -11.15 -3.23
C LEU A 234 22.36 -12.01 -4.49
N GLU A 235 22.76 -13.27 -4.46
CA GLU A 235 22.39 -14.18 -5.53
C GLU A 235 20.91 -14.55 -5.43
N ILE A 236 20.24 -14.58 -6.58
CA ILE A 236 18.81 -14.89 -6.66
C ILE A 236 18.66 -16.34 -7.09
N SER A 237 18.06 -17.15 -6.21
CA SER A 237 17.68 -18.53 -6.49
C SER A 237 16.16 -18.67 -6.54
N LYS A 238 15.66 -19.57 -7.39
CA LYS A 238 14.22 -19.83 -7.56
C LYS A 238 13.88 -21.27 -7.19
N TYR A 239 12.85 -21.43 -6.37
CA TYR A 239 12.32 -22.73 -5.96
C TYR A 239 10.81 -22.80 -6.21
N TYR A 240 10.27 -24.02 -6.28
CA TYR A 240 8.83 -24.27 -6.41
C TYR A 240 8.21 -24.95 -5.17
N ARG A 241 8.99 -25.06 -4.11
CA ARG A 241 8.63 -25.59 -2.79
C ARG A 241 9.52 -24.93 -1.75
N VAL A 242 9.00 -24.74 -0.53
CA VAL A 242 9.79 -24.23 0.61
C VAL A 242 11.03 -25.11 0.80
N PRO A 243 12.24 -24.55 0.71
CA PRO A 243 13.47 -25.31 0.90
C PRO A 243 13.56 -25.87 2.33
N ASP A 244 13.95 -27.14 2.47
CA ASP A 244 14.08 -27.80 3.78
C ASP A 244 15.08 -27.07 4.71
N GLN A 245 16.06 -26.37 4.13
CA GLN A 245 17.01 -25.54 4.88
C GLN A 245 16.34 -24.37 5.60
N TYR A 246 15.27 -23.78 5.03
CA TYR A 246 14.56 -22.66 5.64
C TYR A 246 13.76 -23.11 6.86
N THR A 247 13.16 -24.30 6.83
CA THR A 247 12.38 -24.83 7.96
C THR A 247 13.25 -25.33 9.11
N ARG A 248 14.56 -25.59 8.87
CA ARG A 248 15.51 -26.07 9.88
C ARG A 248 16.36 -24.97 10.51
N ASP A 249 16.75 -23.95 9.75
CA ASP A 249 17.71 -22.89 10.14
C ASP A 249 17.12 -21.47 10.00
N SER A 250 15.84 -21.32 10.35
CA SER A 250 15.07 -20.08 10.16
C SER A 250 15.53 -18.88 10.98
N ASN A 251 16.33 -19.07 12.04
CA ASN A 251 16.66 -18.01 13.00
C ASN A 251 17.41 -16.81 12.39
N LYS A 252 17.86 -16.89 11.14
CA LYS A 252 18.56 -15.79 10.45
C LYS A 252 17.86 -15.30 9.19
N LYS A 253 16.87 -16.01 8.66
CA LYS A 253 16.20 -15.69 7.39
C LYS A 253 14.74 -15.35 7.65
N GLU A 254 14.21 -14.36 6.93
CA GLU A 254 12.77 -14.05 6.96
C GLU A 254 12.13 -14.45 5.62
N MET A 255 10.95 -15.05 5.68
CA MET A 255 10.13 -15.36 4.52
C MET A 255 8.88 -14.48 4.51
N LEU A 256 8.67 -13.85 3.37
CA LEU A 256 7.50 -13.04 3.05
C LEU A 256 6.63 -13.83 2.09
N HIS A 257 5.35 -14.03 2.43
CA HIS A 257 4.41 -14.77 1.59
C HIS A 257 3.28 -13.87 1.08
N PHE A 258 3.21 -13.73 -0.24
CA PHE A 258 2.17 -12.98 -0.92
C PHE A 258 1.22 -13.94 -1.63
N SER A 259 0.06 -14.18 -1.02
CA SER A 259 -1.00 -15.02 -1.60
C SER A 259 -1.78 -14.27 -2.69
N PHE A 260 -1.15 -13.97 -3.83
CA PHE A 260 -1.85 -13.34 -4.95
C PHE A 260 -2.81 -14.31 -5.63
N LEU A 261 -4.00 -13.82 -6.01
CA LEU A 261 -5.06 -14.60 -6.65
C LEU A 261 -4.64 -15.34 -7.93
N PHE A 262 -3.66 -14.84 -8.67
CA PHE A 262 -3.20 -15.44 -9.92
C PHE A 262 -2.00 -16.38 -9.75
N HIS A 263 -1.16 -16.14 -8.74
CA HIS A 263 -0.03 -17.00 -8.38
C HIS A 263 0.58 -16.58 -7.04
N PRO A 264 0.58 -17.43 -5.99
CA PRO A 264 1.28 -17.12 -4.76
C PRO A 264 2.80 -17.01 -5.01
N VAL A 265 3.43 -16.03 -4.37
CA VAL A 265 4.87 -15.79 -4.46
C VAL A 265 5.41 -15.61 -3.06
N SER A 266 6.53 -16.26 -2.76
CA SER A 266 7.29 -15.97 -1.55
C SER A 266 8.67 -15.45 -1.83
N ILE A 267 9.17 -14.62 -0.93
CA ILE A 267 10.52 -14.08 -0.97
C ILE A 267 11.21 -14.46 0.34
N ILE A 268 12.34 -15.16 0.25
CA ILE A 268 13.22 -15.44 1.40
C ILE A 268 14.35 -14.41 1.36
N ILE A 269 14.49 -13.66 2.45
CA ILE A 269 15.49 -12.63 2.64
C ILE A 269 16.49 -13.14 3.69
N PRO A 270 17.81 -12.91 3.50
CA PRO A 270 18.82 -13.56 4.32
C PRO A 270 19.02 -12.90 5.70
N LYS A 271 18.25 -11.86 6.02
CA LYS A 271 18.33 -11.08 7.26
C LYS A 271 16.94 -10.59 7.66
N VAL A 272 16.78 -10.31 8.96
CA VAL A 272 15.58 -9.70 9.53
C VAL A 272 15.48 -8.24 9.11
N GLY A 273 14.31 -7.83 8.62
CA GLY A 273 14.02 -6.45 8.27
C GLY A 273 13.23 -5.69 9.33
N LEU A 274 13.43 -4.38 9.38
CA LEU A 274 12.82 -3.45 10.34
C LEU A 274 12.10 -2.31 9.61
N VAL A 275 10.93 -1.92 10.09
CA VAL A 275 10.22 -0.76 9.53
C VAL A 275 10.77 0.52 10.14
N GLU A 276 11.37 1.37 9.32
CA GLU A 276 11.96 2.65 9.74
C GLU A 276 11.47 3.77 8.81
N ARG A 277 11.66 5.04 9.23
CA ARG A 277 11.39 6.18 8.37
C ARG A 277 12.39 6.22 7.21
N ARG A 278 11.89 6.46 6.00
CA ARG A 278 12.72 6.63 4.80
C ARG A 278 13.55 7.91 4.93
N PRO A 279 14.83 7.88 4.53
CA PRO A 279 15.62 9.09 4.39
C PRO A 279 14.95 10.06 3.41
N THR A 280 14.76 11.32 3.81
CA THR A 280 14.08 12.38 3.04
C THR A 280 14.80 12.79 1.76
N SER A 281 16.02 12.32 1.52
CA SER A 281 16.90 12.73 0.42
C SER A 281 16.89 11.81 -0.80
N THR A 282 16.11 10.73 -0.81
CA THR A 282 16.22 9.67 -1.83
C THR A 282 14.86 9.22 -2.37
N ASN A 283 14.22 10.03 -3.21
CA ASN A 283 13.12 9.57 -4.08
C ASN A 283 13.71 8.85 -5.30
N TYR A 284 14.30 7.68 -5.11
CA TYR A 284 14.80 6.86 -6.21
C TYR A 284 13.92 5.61 -6.33
N LYS A 285 13.11 5.58 -7.40
CA LYS A 285 12.33 4.39 -7.78
C LYS A 285 13.24 3.41 -8.51
N ASP A 286 14.10 2.74 -7.77
CA ASP A 286 14.96 1.70 -8.33
C ASP A 286 14.19 0.38 -8.38
N THR A 287 14.14 -0.25 -9.55
CA THR A 287 13.52 -1.57 -9.73
C THR A 287 14.52 -2.71 -9.48
N GLY A 288 15.78 -2.40 -9.18
CA GLY A 288 16.85 -3.38 -9.00
C GLY A 288 17.31 -4.06 -10.29
N SER A 289 16.73 -3.71 -11.45
CA SER A 289 16.90 -4.42 -12.73
C SER A 289 18.23 -4.17 -13.44
N GLY A 290 19.02 -3.18 -13.01
CA GLY A 290 20.33 -2.87 -13.61
C GLY A 290 20.31 -2.43 -15.08
N LEU A 291 19.13 -2.37 -15.72
CA LEU A 291 18.92 -1.96 -17.11
C LEU A 291 18.89 -0.43 -17.21
N GLY A 292 20.00 0.18 -16.86
CA GLY A 292 20.19 1.63 -16.84
C GLY A 292 21.57 1.98 -16.33
N GLN A 293 22.63 1.60 -17.07
CA GLN A 293 24.03 1.93 -16.77
C GLN A 293 24.32 3.45 -16.63
N GLN A 294 23.33 4.34 -16.81
CA GLN A 294 23.46 5.77 -16.58
C GLN A 294 23.07 6.22 -15.15
N GLU A 295 22.27 5.49 -14.38
CA GLU A 295 21.94 5.86 -12.98
C GLU A 295 22.91 5.28 -11.94
N VAL A 296 23.62 4.21 -12.29
CA VAL A 296 24.59 3.54 -11.40
C VAL A 296 25.81 4.43 -11.11
N LYS A 297 26.19 5.33 -12.02
CA LYS A 297 27.39 6.18 -11.84
C LYS A 297 27.22 7.30 -10.80
N ASN A 298 25.99 7.61 -10.36
CA ASN A 298 25.74 8.55 -9.26
C ASN A 298 25.61 7.88 -7.88
N GLN A 299 25.87 6.56 -7.77
CA GLN A 299 25.69 5.77 -6.54
C GLN A 299 26.90 5.78 -5.57
N ILE A 300 27.91 6.61 -5.80
CA ILE A 300 29.07 6.70 -4.90
C ILE A 300 28.72 7.67 -3.75
N GLY A 301 28.00 7.18 -2.72
CA GLY A 301 27.84 7.91 -1.46
C GLY A 301 26.57 7.68 -0.65
N SER A 302 25.58 6.93 -1.13
CA SER A 302 24.33 6.69 -0.39
C SER A 302 24.32 5.31 0.30
N ASN A 303 24.31 5.30 1.64
CA ASN A 303 24.21 4.08 2.46
C ASN A 303 22.79 3.47 2.46
N PHE A 304 21.91 3.86 1.52
CA PHE A 304 20.51 3.43 1.45
C PHE A 304 20.03 3.33 0.00
N ARG A 305 19.31 2.25 -0.32
CA ARG A 305 18.69 2.01 -1.64
C ARG A 305 17.27 1.47 -1.47
N TYR A 306 16.28 2.16 -2.04
CA TYR A 306 14.88 1.71 -2.01
C TYR A 306 14.53 0.92 -3.28
N ILE A 307 13.94 -0.26 -3.12
CA ILE A 307 13.48 -1.12 -4.20
C ILE A 307 11.96 -0.98 -4.34
N ASP A 308 11.52 -0.45 -5.49
CA ASP A 308 10.10 -0.29 -5.79
C ASP A 308 9.47 -1.61 -6.25
N PHE A 309 9.03 -2.40 -5.26
CA PHE A 309 8.35 -3.67 -5.47
C PHE A 309 7.11 -3.58 -6.36
N PHE A 310 6.34 -2.49 -6.26
CA PHE A 310 5.12 -2.33 -7.05
C PHE A 310 5.44 -2.20 -8.53
N SER A 311 6.44 -1.37 -8.86
CA SER A 311 6.94 -1.24 -10.22
C SER A 311 7.57 -2.54 -10.73
N LEU A 312 8.31 -3.27 -9.89
CA LEU A 312 8.93 -4.55 -10.26
C LEU A 312 7.89 -5.59 -10.70
N ILE A 313 6.80 -5.76 -9.95
CA ILE A 313 5.74 -6.71 -10.29
C ILE A 313 4.92 -6.25 -11.49
N ASN A 314 4.74 -4.95 -11.66
CA ASN A 314 3.92 -4.42 -12.75
C ASN A 314 4.61 -4.49 -14.13
N GLN A 315 5.94 -4.52 -14.16
CA GLN A 315 6.75 -4.63 -15.39
C GLN A 315 6.88 -6.07 -15.93
N SER A 316 6.70 -7.09 -15.08
CA SER A 316 6.73 -8.51 -15.48
C SER A 316 5.41 -8.98 -16.05
#